data_AF-A0A1H7XZ75-F1
#
_entry.id   AF-A0A1H7XZ75-F1
#
_cell.length_a   1.000
_cell.length_b   1.000
_cell.length_c   1.000
_cell.angle_alpha   90.00
_cell.angle_beta   90.00
_cell.angle_gamma   90.00
#
_symmetry.space_group_name_H-M   'P 1'
#
loop_
_entity.id
_entity.type
_entity.pdbx_description
1 polymer ?
#
loop_
_entity_poly.entity_id
_entity_poly.type
_entity_poly.pdbx_seq_one_letter_code
_entity_poly.pdbx_strand_id
1 'polypeptide(L)'
;MKNITKFSVVALLSVLLMGCDQLSSIGASTNATSEQVAVDAKTEFQQLISLDNEFNPALDAVQQKIVLANKNQDKEALQSASNEFFSVMKDAIQKYKGMSIQDTAVKSLRDKMVTVLEQTIDFTKSAQQAKTDEAKKAAMEKRESLIVNAQGLQKMQNDLAVKFGLIQNTPAPQNAEEAAK
;
A
#
# COMPACT_ATOMS: atom_id res chain seq x y z
N MET A 1 -22.37 -11.97 31.20
CA MET A 1 -20.90 -12.04 31.10
C MET A 1 -20.49 -11.28 29.84
N LYS A 2 -19.87 -10.12 30.01
CA LYS A 2 -19.30 -9.30 28.92
C LYS A 2 -17.85 -9.71 28.76
N ASN A 3 -17.39 -9.96 27.53
CA ASN A 3 -16.00 -9.82 27.07
C ASN A 3 -15.97 -9.98 25.54
N ILE A 4 -16.41 -8.95 24.83
CA ILE A 4 -16.20 -8.84 23.38
C ILE A 4 -14.84 -8.16 23.21
N THR A 5 -13.80 -8.95 22.96
CA THR A 5 -12.46 -8.49 22.64
C THR A 5 -12.52 -7.72 21.33
N LYS A 6 -12.51 -6.39 21.42
CA LYS A 6 -12.41 -5.47 20.28
C LYS A 6 -11.04 -5.66 19.63
N PHE A 7 -10.94 -6.54 18.65
CA PHE A 7 -9.73 -6.63 17.82
C PHE A 7 -9.60 -5.34 17.02
N SER A 8 -8.55 -4.59 17.32
CA SER A 8 -8.20 -3.33 16.72
C SER A 8 -7.75 -3.55 15.26
N VAL A 9 -8.72 -3.58 14.34
CA VAL A 9 -8.51 -3.53 12.88
C VAL A 9 -7.82 -2.22 12.43
N VAL A 10 -7.72 -1.24 13.35
CA VAL A 10 -7.17 0.10 13.10
C VAL A 10 -5.66 0.10 12.86
N ALA A 11 -4.91 -0.89 13.38
CA ALA A 11 -3.44 -0.85 13.39
C ALA A 11 -2.73 -1.24 12.07
N LEU A 12 -3.46 -1.71 11.05
CA LEU A 12 -2.89 -2.10 9.75
C LEU A 12 -3.00 -1.01 8.67
N LEU A 13 -3.79 0.03 8.93
CA LEU A 13 -4.16 1.05 7.95
C LEU A 13 -3.05 2.08 7.72
N SER A 14 -2.08 2.18 8.63
CA SER A 14 -0.99 3.16 8.58
C SER A 14 0.11 2.84 7.56
N VAL A 15 0.16 1.61 7.02
CA VAL A 15 1.24 1.19 6.11
C VAL A 15 1.04 1.74 4.69
N LEU A 16 -0.21 2.05 4.29
CA LEU A 16 -0.53 2.58 2.96
C LEU A 16 -0.40 4.11 2.86
N LEU A 17 -0.29 4.82 3.99
CA LEU A 17 -0.34 6.29 4.05
C LEU A 17 1.04 6.96 4.10
N MET A 18 2.14 6.21 4.12
CA MET A 18 3.50 6.77 4.15
C MET A 18 4.13 6.83 2.76
N GLY A 19 3.58 7.67 1.88
CA GLY A 19 4.13 7.86 0.54
C GLY A 19 3.92 9.23 -0.10
N CYS A 20 3.32 10.20 0.60
CA CYS A 20 2.97 11.50 0.03
C CYS A 20 3.45 12.64 0.93
N ASP A 21 4.68 13.11 0.74
CA ASP A 21 5.02 14.48 1.14
C ASP A 21 5.98 15.21 0.19
N GLN A 22 6.61 14.59 -0.82
CA GLN A 22 7.68 15.27 -1.58
C GLN A 22 7.78 14.97 -3.09
N LEU A 23 6.69 14.72 -3.80
CA LEU A 23 6.72 14.47 -5.26
C LEU A 23 6.18 15.63 -6.13
N SER A 24 6.11 16.85 -5.59
CA SER A 24 5.47 17.99 -6.26
C SER A 24 6.39 18.93 -7.06
N SER A 25 7.62 18.53 -7.41
CA SER A 25 8.50 19.41 -8.20
C SER A 25 9.48 18.63 -9.07
N ILE A 26 9.05 18.20 -10.26
CA ILE A 26 9.93 17.63 -11.28
C ILE A 26 10.13 18.69 -12.38
N GLY A 27 11.23 19.43 -12.28
CA GLY A 27 11.75 20.29 -13.35
C GLY A 27 12.46 19.45 -14.42
N ALA A 28 12.10 19.68 -15.68
CA ALA A 28 12.69 19.00 -16.83
C ALA A 28 14.14 19.48 -17.06
N SER A 29 15.07 18.55 -17.23
CA SER A 29 16.36 18.82 -17.85
C SER A 29 16.79 17.60 -18.67
N THR A 30 17.11 17.84 -19.94
CA THR A 30 17.30 16.87 -21.02
C THR A 30 18.79 16.63 -21.26
N ASN A 31 19.23 15.38 -21.48
CA ASN A 31 20.45 15.09 -22.25
C ASN A 31 20.55 13.62 -22.71
N ALA A 32 20.30 13.41 -24.01
CA ALA A 32 20.49 12.15 -24.74
C ALA A 32 21.99 11.77 -24.76
N THR A 33 22.41 10.51 -24.68
CA THR A 33 22.10 9.41 -25.60
C THR A 33 22.34 8.05 -24.90
N SER A 34 21.38 7.65 -24.07
CA SER A 34 21.02 6.26 -23.69
C SER A 34 19.55 6.25 -23.20
N GLU A 35 18.82 7.30 -23.58
CA GLU A 35 17.66 7.82 -22.85
C GLU A 35 16.35 7.12 -23.18
N GLN A 36 16.20 6.48 -24.34
CA GLN A 36 14.87 6.05 -24.79
C GLN A 36 14.27 4.93 -23.92
N VAL A 37 15.07 3.94 -23.53
CA VAL A 37 14.62 2.85 -22.63
C VAL A 37 14.43 3.35 -21.18
N ALA A 38 15.28 4.26 -20.72
CA ALA A 38 15.17 4.83 -19.38
C ALA A 38 13.99 5.81 -19.25
N VAL A 39 13.65 6.54 -20.31
CA VAL A 39 12.47 7.42 -20.40
C VAL A 39 11.19 6.60 -20.36
N ASP A 40 11.14 5.46 -21.07
CA ASP A 40 9.97 4.57 -21.02
C ASP A 40 9.78 3.97 -19.61
N ALA A 41 10.84 3.43 -18.99
CA ALA A 41 10.76 2.85 -17.65
C ALA A 41 10.38 3.88 -16.56
N LYS A 42 10.92 5.10 -16.64
CA LYS A 42 10.55 6.20 -15.72
C LYS A 42 9.09 6.59 -15.89
N THR A 43 8.61 6.65 -17.13
CA THR A 43 7.21 6.97 -17.43
C THR A 43 6.27 5.87 -16.93
N GLU A 44 6.60 4.60 -17.16
CA GLU A 44 5.87 3.44 -16.64
C GLU A 44 5.78 3.46 -15.11
N PHE A 45 6.89 3.77 -14.43
CA PHE A 45 6.91 3.92 -12.98
C PHE A 45 6.01 5.07 -12.52
N GLN A 46 6.08 6.23 -13.16
CA GLN A 46 5.21 7.37 -12.84
C GLN A 46 3.72 7.07 -13.06
N GLN A 47 3.38 6.31 -14.11
CA GLN A 47 2.00 5.86 -14.33
C GLN A 47 1.52 4.94 -13.21
N LEU A 48 2.38 4.04 -12.72
CA LEU A 48 2.06 3.16 -11.60
C LEU A 48 1.79 3.96 -10.32
N ILE A 49 2.65 4.94 -9.99
CA ILE A 49 2.44 5.82 -8.84
C ILE A 49 1.21 6.70 -8.99
N SER A 50 0.90 7.15 -10.22
CA SER A 50 -0.30 7.94 -10.48
C SER A 50 -1.57 7.12 -10.25
N LEU A 51 -1.52 5.81 -10.48
CA LEU A 51 -2.62 4.91 -10.18
C LEU A 51 -2.85 4.78 -8.65
N ASP A 52 -1.78 4.75 -7.85
CA ASP A 52 -1.88 4.78 -6.38
C ASP A 52 -2.65 6.03 -5.93
N ASN A 53 -2.33 7.19 -6.51
CA ASN A 53 -2.99 8.46 -6.20
C ASN A 53 -4.48 8.50 -6.61
N GLU A 54 -4.88 7.70 -7.60
CA GLU A 54 -6.29 7.57 -7.98
C GLU A 54 -7.09 6.79 -6.93
N PHE A 55 -6.49 5.73 -6.37
CA PHE A 55 -7.19 4.81 -5.47
C PHE A 55 -7.05 5.14 -3.98
N ASN A 56 -5.95 5.78 -3.57
CA ASN A 56 -5.70 6.12 -2.16
C ASN A 56 -6.85 6.92 -1.54
N PRO A 57 -7.41 7.98 -2.17
CA PRO A 57 -8.53 8.71 -1.59
C PRO A 57 -9.78 7.84 -1.41
N ALA A 58 -10.06 6.95 -2.36
CA ALA A 58 -11.21 6.05 -2.29
C ALA A 58 -11.01 4.99 -1.19
N LEU A 59 -9.82 4.43 -1.08
CA LEU A 59 -9.47 3.49 -0.02
C LEU A 59 -9.54 4.15 1.36
N ASP A 60 -8.98 5.35 1.52
CA ASP A 60 -9.03 6.11 2.76
C ASP A 60 -10.47 6.44 3.18
N ALA A 61 -11.29 6.91 2.23
CA ALA A 61 -12.69 7.21 2.49
C ALA A 61 -13.46 5.98 2.98
N VAL A 62 -13.25 4.82 2.34
CA VAL A 62 -13.89 3.58 2.77
C VAL A 62 -13.34 3.09 4.12
N GLN A 63 -12.04 3.23 4.38
CA GLN A 63 -11.46 2.91 5.68
C GLN A 63 -12.08 3.75 6.79
N GLN A 64 -12.29 5.05 6.57
CA GLN A 64 -12.98 5.90 7.53
C GLN A 64 -14.41 5.43 7.79
N LYS A 65 -15.15 5.01 6.75
CA LYS A 65 -16.49 4.41 6.90
C LYS A 65 -16.45 3.14 7.76
N ILE A 66 -15.48 2.25 7.53
CA ILE A 66 -15.29 1.02 8.33
C ILE A 66 -15.02 1.37 9.81
N VAL A 67 -14.11 2.30 10.07
CA VAL A 67 -13.77 2.74 11.43
C VAL A 67 -14.99 3.34 12.13
N LEU A 68 -15.73 4.20 11.45
CA LEU A 68 -16.94 4.83 11.99
C LEU A 68 -18.03 3.80 12.29
N ALA A 69 -18.31 2.88 11.35
CA ALA A 69 -19.29 1.82 11.53
C ALA A 69 -18.94 0.90 12.71
N ASN A 70 -17.66 0.53 12.84
CA ASN A 70 -17.18 -0.28 13.96
C ASN A 70 -17.28 0.47 15.29
N LYS A 71 -16.95 1.76 15.32
CA LYS A 71 -17.09 2.63 16.52
C LYS A 71 -18.55 2.71 16.97
N ASN A 72 -19.47 2.84 16.03
CA ASN A 72 -20.91 2.93 16.28
C ASN A 72 -21.57 1.55 16.49
N GLN A 73 -20.82 0.47 16.36
CA GLN A 73 -21.31 -0.92 16.40
C GLN A 73 -22.42 -1.19 15.38
N ASP A 74 -22.44 -0.43 14.29
CA ASP A 74 -23.41 -0.55 13.20
C ASP A 74 -22.96 -1.65 12.25
N LYS A 75 -23.61 -2.81 12.37
CA LYS A 75 -23.26 -4.00 11.57
C LYS A 75 -23.63 -3.84 10.10
N GLU A 76 -24.70 -3.12 9.78
CA GLU A 76 -25.14 -2.92 8.39
C GLU A 76 -24.19 -1.95 7.68
N ALA A 77 -23.87 -0.83 8.32
CA ALA A 77 -22.86 0.10 7.80
C ALA A 77 -21.48 -0.56 7.68
N LEU A 78 -21.10 -1.42 8.63
CA LEU A 78 -19.82 -2.13 8.59
C LEU A 78 -19.77 -3.12 7.43
N GLN A 79 -20.86 -3.86 7.19
CA GLN A 79 -20.95 -4.78 6.06
C GLN A 79 -20.93 -4.04 4.73
N SER A 80 -21.68 -2.94 4.62
CA SER A 80 -21.71 -2.11 3.41
C SER A 80 -20.33 -1.53 3.10
N ALA A 81 -19.66 -0.93 4.09
CA ALA A 81 -18.33 -0.35 3.94
C ALA A 81 -17.27 -1.43 3.63
N SER A 82 -17.40 -2.64 4.20
CA SER A 82 -16.52 -3.76 3.86
C SER A 82 -16.70 -4.22 2.42
N ASN A 83 -17.93 -4.27 1.91
CA ASN A 83 -18.21 -4.61 0.51
C ASN A 83 -17.65 -3.55 -0.45
N GLU A 84 -17.81 -2.27 -0.12
CA GLU A 84 -17.23 -1.14 -0.86
C GLU A 84 -15.69 -1.25 -0.89
N PHE A 85 -15.07 -1.58 0.24
CA PHE A 85 -13.62 -1.79 0.34
C PHE A 85 -13.15 -2.88 -0.61
N PHE A 86 -13.82 -4.04 -0.59
CA PHE A 86 -13.49 -5.13 -1.50
C PHE A 86 -13.71 -4.78 -2.97
N SER A 87 -14.68 -3.92 -3.29
CA SER A 87 -14.90 -3.44 -4.66
C SER A 87 -13.74 -2.56 -5.11
N VAL A 88 -13.41 -1.52 -4.35
CA VAL A 88 -12.32 -0.59 -4.68
C VAL A 88 -10.99 -1.33 -4.83
N MET A 89 -10.69 -2.26 -3.92
CA MET A 89 -9.46 -3.07 -4.00
C MET A 89 -9.42 -3.96 -5.24
N LYS A 90 -10.55 -4.58 -5.63
CA LYS A 90 -10.63 -5.39 -6.85
C LYS A 90 -10.47 -4.55 -8.10
N ASP A 91 -11.09 -3.38 -8.14
CA ASP A 91 -10.97 -2.46 -9.27
C ASP A 91 -9.52 -1.99 -9.43
N ALA A 92 -8.85 -1.65 -8.32
CA ALA A 92 -7.42 -1.33 -8.31
C ALA A 92 -6.57 -2.49 -8.86
N ILE A 93 -6.78 -3.72 -8.36
CA ILE A 93 -6.08 -4.92 -8.85
C ILE A 93 -6.26 -5.08 -10.37
N GLN A 94 -7.49 -4.93 -10.87
CA GLN A 94 -7.75 -5.04 -12.31
C GLN A 94 -7.02 -3.96 -13.11
N LYS A 95 -7.01 -2.71 -12.62
CA LYS A 95 -6.27 -1.64 -13.30
C LYS A 95 -4.77 -1.90 -13.33
N TYR A 96 -4.13 -2.29 -12.22
CA TYR A 96 -2.71 -2.65 -12.23
C TYR A 96 -2.42 -3.83 -13.18
N LYS A 97 -3.24 -4.89 -13.15
CA LYS A 97 -3.09 -6.04 -14.06
C LYS A 97 -3.23 -5.64 -15.53
N GLY A 98 -4.09 -4.66 -15.82
CA GLY A 98 -4.33 -4.12 -17.16
C GLY A 98 -3.23 -3.19 -17.68
N MET A 99 -2.32 -2.71 -16.83
CA MET A 99 -1.19 -1.89 -17.29
C MET A 99 -0.22 -2.69 -18.15
N SER A 100 0.13 -2.14 -19.31
CA SER A 100 1.21 -2.66 -20.15
C SER A 100 2.52 -2.05 -19.68
N ILE A 101 3.38 -2.86 -19.05
CA ILE A 101 4.68 -2.45 -18.51
C ILE A 101 5.75 -3.32 -19.17
N GLN A 102 6.70 -2.67 -19.83
CA GLN A 102 7.80 -3.31 -20.54
C GLN A 102 9.05 -3.43 -19.65
N ASP A 103 9.34 -2.43 -18.80
CA ASP A 103 10.49 -2.51 -17.91
C ASP A 103 10.30 -3.60 -16.84
N THR A 104 11.27 -4.51 -16.76
CA THR A 104 11.21 -5.66 -15.84
C THR A 104 11.11 -5.25 -14.37
N ALA A 105 11.78 -4.18 -13.96
CA ALA A 105 11.77 -3.75 -12.57
C ALA A 105 10.46 -3.06 -12.21
N VAL A 106 9.92 -2.22 -13.09
CA VAL A 106 8.59 -1.61 -12.91
C VAL A 106 7.50 -2.68 -12.96
N LYS A 107 7.62 -3.68 -13.83
CA LYS A 107 6.71 -4.82 -13.89
C LYS A 107 6.73 -5.63 -12.59
N SER A 108 7.91 -5.87 -12.03
CA SER A 108 8.05 -6.55 -10.74
C SER A 108 7.38 -5.77 -9.60
N LEU A 109 7.54 -4.43 -9.58
CA LEU A 109 6.83 -3.58 -8.63
C LEU A 109 5.30 -3.70 -8.80
N ARG A 110 4.79 -3.61 -10.03
CA ARG A 110 3.37 -3.79 -10.34
C ARG A 110 2.86 -5.13 -9.82
N ASP A 111 3.55 -6.22 -10.15
CA ASP A 111 3.14 -7.57 -9.74
C ASP A 111 3.14 -7.72 -8.20
N LYS A 112 4.10 -7.09 -7.52
CA LYS A 112 4.12 -7.04 -6.06
C LYS A 112 2.96 -6.22 -5.49
N MET A 113 2.65 -5.06 -6.08
CA MET A 113 1.51 -4.21 -5.68
C MET A 113 0.21 -5.03 -5.74
N VAL A 114 -0.04 -5.70 -6.87
CA VAL A 114 -1.17 -6.62 -7.05
C VAL A 114 -1.21 -7.69 -5.96
N THR A 115 -0.07 -8.32 -5.67
CA THR A 115 0.02 -9.37 -4.64
C THR A 115 -0.35 -8.83 -3.25
N VAL A 116 0.15 -7.66 -2.87
CA VAL A 116 -0.16 -7.01 -1.59
C VAL A 116 -1.65 -6.68 -1.49
N LEU A 117 -2.25 -6.16 -2.56
CA LEU A 117 -3.69 -5.87 -2.60
C LEU A 117 -4.53 -7.15 -2.46
N GLU A 118 -4.17 -8.22 -3.16
CA GLU A 118 -4.84 -9.52 -3.08
C GLU A 118 -4.73 -10.14 -1.67
N GLN A 119 -3.53 -10.09 -1.07
CA GLN A 119 -3.30 -10.54 0.30
C GLN A 119 -4.07 -9.70 1.33
N THR A 120 -4.21 -8.39 1.09
CA THR A 120 -5.03 -7.52 1.94
C THR A 120 -6.49 -7.93 1.91
N ILE A 121 -7.05 -8.24 0.74
CA ILE A 121 -8.41 -8.77 0.61
C ILE A 121 -8.56 -10.09 1.39
N ASP A 122 -7.62 -11.02 1.19
CA ASP A 122 -7.66 -12.35 1.83
C ASP A 122 -7.54 -12.26 3.36
N PHE A 123 -6.61 -11.44 3.86
CA PHE A 123 -6.47 -11.14 5.28
C PHE A 123 -7.77 -10.56 5.85
N THR A 124 -8.32 -9.50 5.24
CA THR A 124 -9.53 -8.83 5.75
C THR A 124 -10.72 -9.79 5.80
N LYS A 125 -10.92 -10.63 4.77
CA LYS A 125 -11.96 -11.67 4.79
C LYS A 125 -11.73 -12.69 5.92
N SER A 126 -10.49 -13.17 6.06
CA SER A 126 -10.13 -14.15 7.09
C SER A 126 -10.35 -13.59 8.49
N ALA A 127 -9.96 -12.34 8.73
CA ALA A 127 -10.13 -11.66 10.01
C ALA A 127 -11.61 -11.44 10.36
N GLN A 128 -12.46 -11.09 9.38
CA GLN A 128 -13.90 -10.93 9.60
C GLN A 128 -14.61 -12.26 9.94
N GLN A 129 -14.09 -13.37 9.43
CA GLN A 129 -14.67 -14.71 9.61
C GLN A 129 -14.06 -15.48 10.79
N ALA A 130 -12.99 -14.96 11.41
CA ALA A 130 -12.24 -15.64 12.47
C ALA A 130 -13.05 -15.76 13.78
N LYS A 131 -13.81 -16.86 13.90
CA LYS A 131 -14.63 -17.18 15.08
C LYS A 131 -13.92 -18.05 16.12
N THR A 132 -12.88 -18.78 15.73
CA THR A 132 -12.08 -19.65 16.61
C THR A 132 -10.70 -19.04 16.86
N ASP A 133 -10.02 -19.50 17.91
CA ASP A 133 -8.68 -19.01 18.23
C ASP A 133 -7.65 -19.46 17.20
N GLU A 134 -7.79 -20.64 16.59
CA GLU A 134 -6.99 -21.05 15.44
C GLU A 134 -7.22 -20.15 14.22
N ALA A 135 -8.47 -19.79 13.93
CA ALA A 135 -8.76 -18.88 12.82
C ALA A 135 -8.22 -17.46 13.08
N LYS A 136 -8.24 -16.99 14.33
CA LYS A 136 -7.61 -15.72 14.71
C LYS A 136 -6.09 -15.80 14.56
N LYS A 137 -5.46 -16.90 14.98
CA LYS A 137 -4.01 -17.11 14.81
C LYS A 137 -3.64 -17.13 13.33
N ALA A 138 -4.37 -17.86 12.49
CA ALA A 138 -4.15 -17.87 11.05
C ALA A 138 -4.32 -16.48 10.42
N ALA A 139 -5.31 -15.69 10.86
CA ALA A 139 -5.46 -14.31 10.41
C ALA A 139 -4.28 -13.42 10.83
N MET A 140 -3.71 -13.64 12.03
CA MET A 140 -2.51 -12.94 12.49
C MET A 140 -1.27 -13.31 11.67
N GLU A 141 -1.07 -14.58 11.33
CA GLU A 141 0.03 -15.02 10.45
C GLU A 141 -0.09 -14.39 9.05
N LYS A 142 -1.31 -14.33 8.50
CA LYS A 142 -1.59 -13.61 7.24
C LYS A 142 -1.26 -12.11 7.35
N ARG A 143 -1.58 -11.48 8.49
CA ARG A 143 -1.21 -10.08 8.76
C ARG A 143 0.30 -9.89 8.77
N GLU A 144 1.05 -10.77 9.44
CA GLU A 144 2.52 -10.68 9.49
C GLU A 144 3.13 -10.81 8.09
N SER A 145 2.65 -11.78 7.30
CA SER A 145 3.07 -11.93 5.90
C SER A 145 2.77 -10.67 5.07
N LEU A 146 1.58 -10.07 5.26
CA LEU A 146 1.20 -8.85 4.59
C LEU A 146 2.11 -7.68 4.95
N ILE A 147 2.48 -7.52 6.22
CA ILE A 147 3.40 -6.46 6.68
C ILE A 147 4.77 -6.62 5.99
N VAL A 148 5.32 -7.83 5.97
CA VAL A 148 6.61 -8.10 5.30
C VAL A 148 6.53 -7.80 3.80
N ASN A 149 5.44 -8.18 3.15
CA ASN A 149 5.26 -7.92 1.73
C ASN A 149 5.07 -6.42 1.42
N ALA A 150 4.38 -5.69 2.28
CA ALA A 150 4.20 -4.24 2.15
C ALA A 150 5.52 -3.50 2.37
N GLN A 151 6.34 -3.90 3.35
CA GLN A 151 7.69 -3.34 3.54
C GLN A 151 8.58 -3.62 2.32
N GLY A 152 8.52 -4.83 1.76
CA GLY A 152 9.25 -5.17 0.53
C GLY A 152 8.80 -4.33 -0.68
N LEU A 153 7.49 -4.08 -0.79
CA LEU A 153 6.93 -3.21 -1.82
C LEU A 153 7.43 -1.77 -1.68
N GLN A 154 7.36 -1.20 -0.47
CA GLN A 154 7.84 0.15 -0.17
C GLN A 154 9.34 0.30 -0.49
N LYS A 155 10.14 -0.71 -0.16
CA LYS A 155 11.55 -0.73 -0.51
C LYS A 155 11.76 -0.67 -2.03
N MET A 156 11.07 -1.53 -2.80
CA MET A 156 11.18 -1.51 -4.26
C MET A 156 10.73 -0.18 -4.87
N GLN A 157 9.68 0.41 -4.33
CA GLN A 157 9.20 1.73 -4.76
C GLN A 157 10.25 2.81 -4.52
N ASN A 158 10.88 2.83 -3.33
CA ASN A 158 11.94 3.78 -3.00
C ASN A 158 13.18 3.56 -3.87
N ASP A 159 13.61 2.31 -4.06
CA ASP A 159 14.77 1.96 -4.89
C ASP A 159 14.56 2.44 -6.35
N LEU A 160 13.36 2.27 -6.89
CA LEU A 160 13.00 2.78 -8.23
C LEU A 160 12.87 4.30 -8.27
N ALA A 161 12.30 4.93 -7.24
CA ALA A 161 12.21 6.37 -7.15
C ALA A 161 13.61 7.03 -7.09
N VAL A 162 14.56 6.45 -6.35
CA VAL A 162 15.97 6.87 -6.36
C VAL A 162 16.59 6.65 -7.73
N LYS A 163 16.42 5.45 -8.32
CA LYS A 163 16.95 5.10 -9.66
C LYS A 163 16.51 6.09 -10.74
N PHE A 164 15.26 6.54 -10.70
CA PHE A 164 14.70 7.48 -11.68
C PHE A 164 14.85 8.97 -11.30
N GLY A 165 15.54 9.26 -10.19
CA GLY A 165 15.82 10.62 -9.73
C GLY A 165 14.57 11.39 -9.28
N LEU A 166 13.56 10.66 -8.77
CA LEU A 166 12.29 11.22 -8.28
C LEU A 166 12.37 11.60 -6.80
N ILE A 167 13.25 10.94 -6.05
CA ILE A 167 13.64 11.30 -4.69
C ILE A 167 15.18 11.25 -4.59
N GLN A 168 15.77 12.12 -3.78
CA GLN A 168 17.20 12.01 -3.47
C GLN A 168 17.41 10.95 -2.39
N ASN A 169 18.54 10.24 -2.45
CA ASN A 169 19.01 9.40 -1.34
C ASN A 169 19.24 10.31 -0.13
N THR A 170 18.27 10.43 0.76
CA THR A 170 18.53 10.94 2.09
C THR A 170 19.24 9.81 2.83
N PRO A 171 20.53 9.93 3.19
CA PRO A 171 21.14 8.95 4.07
C PRO A 171 20.27 8.87 5.34
N ALA A 172 19.98 7.65 5.77
CA ALA A 172 19.29 7.41 7.02
C ALA A 172 19.94 8.27 8.11
N PRO A 173 19.17 8.95 8.99
CA PRO A 173 19.76 9.71 10.08
C PRO A 173 20.63 8.75 10.88
N GLN A 174 21.95 8.92 10.76
CA GLN A 174 22.89 8.31 11.67
C GLN A 174 22.50 8.83 13.05
N ASN A 175 22.27 7.90 13.98
CA ASN A 175 21.97 8.18 15.37
C ASN A 175 22.76 9.41 15.85
N ALA A 176 22.05 10.49 16.16
CA ALA A 176 22.60 11.58 16.96
C ALA A 176 22.74 11.08 18.40
N GLU A 177 23.67 10.15 18.61
CA GLU A 177 24.21 9.82 19.92
C GLU A 177 25.57 10.48 20.04
N GLU A 178 25.59 11.81 20.09
CA GLU A 178 26.72 12.55 20.65
C GLU A 178 26.27 13.94 21.11
N ALA A 179 25.54 13.97 22.23
CA ALA A 179 25.35 15.17 23.02
C ALA A 179 25.08 14.81 24.49
N ALA A 180 26.04 14.14 25.13
CA ALA A 180 26.19 14.16 26.59
C ALA A 180 27.55 13.59 27.01
N LYS A 181 28.59 14.43 26.97
CA LYS A 181 29.63 14.47 27.99
C LYS A 181 30.33 15.83 27.99
#